data_AF-A0A401THS5-F1
#
_entry.id   AF-A0A401THS5-F1
#
_cell.length_a   1.000
_cell.length_b   1.000
_cell.length_c   1.000
_cell.angle_alpha   90.00
_cell.angle_beta   90.00
_cell.angle_gamma   90.00
#
_symmetry.space_group_name_H-M   'P 1'
#
loop_
_entity.id
_entity.type
_entity.pdbx_description
1 polymer ?
#
loop_
_entity_poly.entity_id
_entity_poly.type
_entity_poly.pdbx_seq_one_letter_code
_entity_poly.pdbx_strand_id
1 'polypeptide(L)'
;MKADHIFSSVPAKVLSRILPPSWVAVCDSLQQIDSVSVTVVNLEYDGSVLPVTGFGHLVPSQESREILGVVYDSCSFPEQDRVGAPTTRLTVMMGGSWFREAFGDPETVTEGHLLQRARDTVRSHLGITQNPLRAIVKVHKVSKGFISVVNRLQVK
;
A
#
# COMPACT_ATOMS: atom_id res chain seq x y z
N MET A 1 -31.34 3.97 -14.06
CA MET A 1 -30.62 3.79 -15.33
C MET A 1 -30.91 2.38 -15.84
N LYS A 2 -31.08 2.19 -17.16
CA LYS A 2 -31.23 0.85 -17.77
C LYS A 2 -30.01 0.60 -18.67
N ALA A 3 -29.53 -0.64 -18.72
CA ALA A 3 -28.40 -1.05 -19.56
C ALA A 3 -28.60 -2.51 -20.00
N ASP A 4 -28.12 -2.84 -21.20
CA ASP A 4 -28.14 -4.20 -21.73
C ASP A 4 -27.03 -5.08 -21.12
N HIS A 5 -25.90 -4.47 -20.75
CA HIS A 5 -24.77 -5.13 -20.11
C HIS A 5 -24.21 -4.29 -18.95
N ILE A 6 -23.68 -4.98 -17.92
CA ILE A 6 -23.03 -4.37 -16.77
C ILE A 6 -21.63 -4.96 -16.63
N PHE A 7 -20.61 -4.10 -16.64
CA PHE A 7 -19.23 -4.47 -16.30
C PHE A 7 -18.90 -3.88 -14.93
N SER A 8 -18.61 -4.74 -13.96
CA SER A 8 -18.24 -4.30 -12.62
C SER A 8 -16.73 -4.27 -12.46
N SER A 9 -16.21 -3.10 -12.07
CA SER A 9 -14.80 -2.89 -11.72
C SER A 9 -14.59 -2.63 -10.22
N VAL A 10 -15.63 -2.82 -9.39
CA VAL A 10 -15.52 -2.67 -7.94
C VAL A 10 -14.95 -3.94 -7.28
N PRO A 11 -14.38 -3.85 -6.07
CA PRO A 11 -13.89 -5.03 -5.34
C PRO A 11 -14.97 -6.11 -5.16
N ALA A 12 -14.57 -7.38 -5.16
CA ALA A 12 -15.50 -8.53 -5.12
C ALA A 12 -16.49 -8.47 -3.94
N LYS A 13 -16.00 -8.21 -2.72
CA LYS A 13 -16.83 -8.08 -1.51
C LYS A 13 -17.76 -6.86 -1.54
N VAL A 14 -17.44 -5.83 -2.33
CA VAL A 14 -18.35 -4.70 -2.59
C VAL A 14 -19.42 -5.13 -3.60
N LEU A 15 -19.02 -5.80 -4.69
CA LEU A 15 -19.93 -6.29 -5.72
C LEU A 15 -21.01 -7.20 -5.13
N SER A 16 -20.64 -8.16 -4.29
CA SER A 16 -21.59 -9.07 -3.63
C SER A 16 -22.66 -8.38 -2.77
N ARG A 17 -22.42 -7.12 -2.34
CA ARG A 17 -23.37 -6.35 -1.52
C ARG A 17 -24.31 -5.49 -2.35
N ILE A 18 -23.96 -5.21 -3.61
CA ILE A 18 -24.77 -4.41 -4.54
C ILE A 18 -25.54 -5.28 -5.53
N LEU A 19 -25.16 -6.56 -5.70
CA LEU A 19 -25.89 -7.51 -6.54
C LEU A 19 -27.25 -7.87 -5.93
N PRO A 20 -28.22 -8.30 -6.77
CA PRO A 20 -29.51 -8.75 -6.29
C PRO A 20 -29.39 -9.90 -5.28
N PRO A 21 -30.18 -9.90 -4.19
CA PRO A 21 -30.18 -11.00 -3.21
C PRO A 21 -30.53 -12.37 -3.80
N SER A 22 -31.18 -12.42 -4.97
CA SER A 22 -31.49 -13.67 -5.67
C SER A 22 -30.25 -14.39 -6.23
N TRP A 23 -29.10 -13.71 -6.33
CA TRP A 23 -27.87 -14.26 -6.90
C TRP A 23 -26.95 -14.85 -5.83
N VAL A 24 -27.52 -15.61 -4.90
CA VAL A 24 -26.85 -16.10 -3.68
C VAL A 24 -25.52 -16.79 -3.98
N ALA A 25 -25.50 -17.76 -4.91
CA ALA A 25 -24.29 -18.50 -5.25
C ALA A 25 -23.14 -17.61 -5.77
N VAL A 26 -23.46 -16.55 -6.51
CA VAL A 26 -22.48 -15.57 -7.00
C VAL A 26 -21.98 -14.70 -5.85
N CYS A 27 -22.90 -14.21 -5.01
CA CYS A 27 -22.56 -13.41 -3.84
C CYS A 27 -21.66 -14.17 -2.86
N ASP A 28 -21.95 -15.45 -2.62
CA ASP A 28 -21.16 -16.32 -1.75
C ASP A 28 -19.74 -16.51 -2.31
N SER A 29 -19.63 -16.79 -3.61
CA SER A 29 -18.34 -16.94 -4.29
C SER A 29 -17.50 -15.65 -4.22
N LEU A 30 -18.12 -14.49 -4.42
CA LEU A 30 -17.46 -13.19 -4.32
C LEU A 30 -17.01 -12.86 -2.89
N GLN A 31 -17.73 -13.32 -1.86
CA GLN A 31 -17.36 -13.12 -0.46
C GLN A 31 -16.10 -13.90 -0.05
N GLN A 32 -15.81 -15.02 -0.71
CA GLN A 32 -14.60 -15.82 -0.46
C GLN A 32 -13.31 -15.18 -1.02
N ILE A 33 -13.42 -14.14 -1.86
CA ILE A 33 -12.25 -13.47 -2.43
C ILE A 33 -11.69 -12.48 -1.39
N ASP A 34 -10.63 -12.91 -0.72
CA ASP A 34 -9.94 -12.09 0.27
C ASP A 34 -9.02 -11.03 -0.34
N SER A 35 -8.77 -10.00 0.44
CA SER A 35 -7.85 -8.92 0.12
C SER A 35 -7.13 -8.53 1.39
N VAL A 36 -5.95 -7.93 1.24
CA VAL A 36 -5.07 -7.55 2.34
C VAL A 36 -4.89 -6.04 2.40
N SER A 37 -4.57 -5.53 3.60
CA SER A 37 -4.15 -4.14 3.75
C SER A 37 -2.65 -4.06 3.54
N VAL A 38 -2.18 -2.98 2.90
CA VAL A 38 -0.75 -2.72 2.69
C VAL A 38 -0.47 -1.27 3.07
N THR A 39 0.60 -1.04 3.80
CA THR A 39 1.15 0.31 3.98
C THR A 39 2.26 0.52 2.98
N VAL A 40 2.19 1.65 2.27
CA VAL A 40 3.26 2.16 1.41
C VAL A 40 3.88 3.37 2.11
N VAL A 41 5.18 3.32 2.36
CA VAL A 41 5.94 4.43 2.92
C VAL A 41 7.00 4.86 1.92
N ASN A 42 6.82 6.06 1.37
CA ASN A 42 7.80 6.67 0.47
C ASN A 42 8.75 7.54 1.29
N LEU A 43 10.05 7.35 1.10
CA LEU A 43 11.11 8.05 1.81
C LEU A 43 12.04 8.71 0.80
N GLU A 44 12.30 10.01 0.97
CA GLU A 44 13.29 10.75 0.19
C GLU A 44 14.48 11.10 1.08
N TYR A 45 15.69 10.78 0.65
CA TYR A 45 16.94 11.06 1.33
C TYR A 45 17.81 12.00 0.50
N ASP A 46 18.59 12.83 1.18
CA ASP A 46 19.56 13.69 0.52
C ASP A 46 20.74 12.89 -0.04
N GLY A 47 21.16 13.21 -1.25
CA GLY A 47 22.26 12.55 -1.95
C GLY A 47 21.94 11.15 -2.49
N SER A 48 22.97 10.53 -3.07
CA SER A 48 22.96 9.13 -3.53
C SER A 48 23.43 8.22 -2.40
N VAL A 49 22.51 7.67 -1.61
CA VAL A 49 22.83 6.95 -0.36
C VAL A 49 22.62 5.44 -0.44
N LEU A 50 22.21 4.92 -1.59
CA LEU A 50 22.04 3.48 -1.78
C LEU A 50 23.41 2.78 -1.82
N PRO A 51 23.59 1.68 -1.07
CA PRO A 51 24.85 0.93 -1.10
C PRO A 51 25.01 0.10 -2.38
N VAL A 52 23.90 -0.21 -3.06
CA VAL A 52 23.85 -1.01 -4.28
C VAL A 52 22.79 -0.46 -5.23
N THR A 53 23.01 -0.60 -6.53
CA THR A 53 22.05 -0.23 -7.58
C THR A 53 21.20 -1.43 -7.97
N GLY A 54 19.89 -1.23 -8.11
CA GLY A 54 18.96 -2.26 -8.54
C GLY A 54 17.52 -1.76 -8.49
N PHE A 55 16.57 -2.62 -8.85
CA PHE A 55 15.14 -2.27 -8.73
C PHE A 55 14.71 -2.13 -7.26
N GLY A 56 15.28 -2.96 -6.39
CA GLY A 56 14.86 -3.10 -5.00
C GLY A 56 15.11 -4.53 -4.51
N HIS A 57 14.52 -4.87 -3.37
CA HIS A 57 14.55 -6.24 -2.83
C HIS A 57 13.21 -6.61 -2.20
N LEU A 58 12.93 -7.92 -2.21
CA LEU A 58 11.82 -8.52 -1.47
C LEU A 58 12.32 -9.12 -0.17
N VAL A 59 11.44 -9.16 0.84
CA VAL A 59 11.76 -9.75 2.14
C VAL A 59 10.96 -11.05 2.29
N PRO A 60 11.64 -12.21 2.40
CA PRO A 60 10.94 -13.46 2.68
C PRO A 60 10.20 -13.40 4.02
N SER A 61 9.02 -14.01 4.08
CA SER A 61 8.18 -14.04 5.30
C SER A 61 8.85 -14.72 6.51
N GLN A 62 9.92 -15.49 6.29
CA GLN A 62 10.74 -16.09 7.35
C GLN A 62 11.65 -15.07 8.04
N GLU A 63 12.07 -14.02 7.33
CA GLU A 63 12.93 -12.94 7.84
C GLU A 63 12.10 -11.85 8.52
N SER A 64 11.00 -11.45 7.86
CA SER A 64 10.01 -10.55 8.45
C SER A 64 8.66 -10.80 7.80
N ARG A 65 7.63 -10.90 8.65
CA ARG A 65 6.24 -11.06 8.19
C ARG A 65 5.60 -9.72 7.88
N GLU A 66 6.07 -8.64 8.48
CA GLU A 66 5.49 -7.32 8.30
C GLU A 66 6.08 -6.52 7.14
N ILE A 67 7.28 -6.86 6.64
CA ILE A 67 7.91 -6.18 5.51
C ILE A 67 7.77 -7.04 4.25
N LEU A 68 7.26 -6.45 3.17
CA LEU A 68 7.12 -7.12 1.88
C LEU A 68 8.35 -6.89 1.00
N GLY A 69 8.88 -5.67 1.02
CA GLY A 69 10.04 -5.29 0.22
C GLY A 69 10.29 -3.79 0.19
N VAL A 70 11.40 -3.41 -0.43
CA VAL A 70 11.79 -2.01 -0.66
C VAL A 70 12.12 -1.83 -2.13
N VAL A 71 11.48 -0.86 -2.78
CA VAL A 71 11.79 -0.42 -4.14
C VAL A 71 12.75 0.75 -4.08
N TYR A 72 13.76 0.75 -4.96
CA TYR A 72 14.74 1.81 -5.12
C TYR A 72 14.30 2.72 -6.27
N ASP A 73 13.33 3.60 -5.99
CA ASP A 73 12.61 4.36 -7.01
C ASP A 73 13.57 5.21 -7.86
N SER A 74 14.58 5.83 -7.25
CA SER A 74 15.59 6.65 -7.96
C SER A 74 16.51 5.83 -8.88
N CYS A 75 16.67 4.53 -8.64
CA CYS A 75 17.41 3.68 -9.58
C CYS A 75 16.58 3.35 -10.83
N SER A 76 15.27 3.25 -10.69
CA SER A 76 14.37 2.87 -11.78
C SER A 76 13.91 4.08 -12.60
N PHE A 77 13.67 5.21 -11.94
CA PHE A 77 13.11 6.44 -12.52
C PHE A 77 13.84 7.68 -11.98
N PRO A 78 15.14 7.86 -12.26
CA PRO A 78 15.93 8.99 -11.76
C PRO A 78 15.36 10.35 -12.21
N GLU A 79 14.67 10.42 -13.34
CA GLU A 79 14.02 11.63 -13.86
C GLU A 79 12.88 12.15 -12.97
N GLN A 80 12.39 11.34 -12.02
CA GLN A 80 11.37 11.73 -11.04
C GLN A 80 11.98 12.21 -9.72
N ASP A 81 13.30 12.27 -9.62
CA ASP A 81 13.99 12.80 -8.44
C ASP A 81 13.85 14.32 -8.33
N ARG A 82 14.28 14.86 -7.19
CA ARG A 82 14.23 16.30 -6.94
C ARG A 82 15.11 17.03 -7.97
N VAL A 83 14.55 18.08 -8.58
CA VAL A 83 15.33 18.96 -9.47
C VAL A 83 16.34 19.77 -8.67
N GLY A 84 17.59 19.79 -9.14
CA GLY A 84 18.66 20.67 -8.64
C GLY A 84 19.61 20.06 -7.62
N ALA A 85 19.25 18.96 -6.96
CA ALA A 85 20.15 18.24 -6.04
C ALA A 85 19.90 16.73 -6.12
N PRO A 86 20.94 15.87 -6.10
CA PRO A 86 20.76 14.43 -6.06
C PRO A 86 19.98 14.01 -4.82
N THR A 87 18.96 13.17 -5.00
CA THR A 87 18.23 12.54 -3.90
C THR A 87 18.06 11.05 -4.15
N THR A 88 17.77 10.31 -3.09
CA THR A 88 17.44 8.88 -3.15
C THR A 88 16.01 8.70 -2.65
N ARG A 89 15.12 8.23 -3.53
CA ARG A 89 13.75 7.86 -3.20
C ARG A 89 13.62 6.35 -3.07
N LEU A 90 12.97 5.93 -1.98
CA LEU A 90 12.66 4.54 -1.68
C LEU A 90 11.18 4.38 -1.37
N THR A 91 10.63 3.23 -1.72
CA THR A 91 9.27 2.84 -1.35
C THR A 91 9.32 1.56 -0.53
N VAL A 92 8.97 1.65 0.75
CA VAL A 92 8.86 0.50 1.66
C VAL A 92 7.41 0.01 1.65
N MET A 93 7.20 -1.25 1.29
CA MET A 93 5.90 -1.90 1.31
C MET A 93 5.81 -2.83 2.52
N MET A 94 4.77 -2.66 3.33
CA MET A 94 4.59 -3.38 4.60
C MET A 94 3.15 -3.90 4.75
N GLY A 95 2.98 -4.96 5.55
CA GLY A 95 1.70 -5.54 5.90
C GLY A 95 1.38 -6.78 5.08
N GLY A 96 0.44 -6.67 4.14
CA GLY A 96 -0.06 -7.83 3.42
C GLY A 96 -0.88 -8.73 4.34
N SER A 97 -0.73 -10.05 4.20
CA SER A 97 -1.49 -11.03 4.99
C SER A 97 -1.29 -10.91 6.50
N TRP A 98 -0.19 -10.29 6.95
CA TRP A 98 0.14 -10.12 8.36
C TRP A 98 -0.07 -8.71 8.88
N PHE A 99 -0.76 -7.84 8.12
CA PHE A 99 -0.92 -6.44 8.52
C PHE A 99 -1.50 -6.31 9.92
N ARG A 100 -2.57 -7.05 10.23
CA ARG A 100 -3.28 -6.90 11.50
C ARG A 100 -2.45 -7.38 12.69
N GLU A 101 -1.76 -8.48 12.50
CA GLU A 101 -0.86 -9.08 13.48
C GLU A 101 0.34 -8.17 13.74
N ALA A 102 0.88 -7.53 12.71
CA ALA A 102 2.05 -6.67 12.81
C ALA A 102 1.75 -5.26 13.31
N PHE A 103 0.65 -4.66 12.88
CA PHE A 103 0.37 -3.23 13.02
C PHE A 103 -0.98 -2.90 13.68
N GLY A 104 -1.81 -3.91 13.95
CA GLY A 104 -3.15 -3.72 14.51
C GLY A 104 -4.20 -3.35 13.46
N ASP A 105 -5.25 -2.64 13.87
CA ASP A 105 -6.34 -2.26 12.96
C ASP A 105 -5.86 -1.23 11.92
N PRO A 106 -5.96 -1.53 10.60
CA PRO A 106 -5.66 -0.57 9.54
C PRO A 106 -6.40 0.76 9.65
N GLU A 107 -7.53 0.81 10.35
CA GLU A 107 -8.29 2.04 10.56
C GLU A 107 -7.69 2.98 11.60
N THR A 108 -6.97 2.44 12.60
CA THR A 108 -6.52 3.19 13.78
C THR A 108 -5.01 3.25 13.94
N VAL A 109 -4.26 2.43 13.20
CA VAL A 109 -2.79 2.48 13.19
C VAL A 109 -2.29 3.88 12.84
N THR A 110 -1.28 4.36 13.57
CA THR A 110 -0.76 5.71 13.39
C THR A 110 0.29 5.76 12.29
N GLU A 111 0.31 6.85 11.52
CA GLU A 111 1.34 7.07 10.49
C GLU A 111 2.74 7.11 11.09
N GLY A 112 2.90 7.64 12.31
CA GLY A 112 4.18 7.69 13.00
C GLY A 112 4.77 6.31 13.30
N HIS A 113 3.95 5.36 13.75
CA HIS A 113 4.39 3.98 13.98
C HIS A 113 4.86 3.31 12.69
N LEU A 114 4.09 3.47 11.62
CA LEU A 114 4.40 2.92 10.30
C LEU A 114 5.67 3.54 9.70
N LEU A 115 5.80 4.86 9.78
CA LEU A 115 6.99 5.59 9.35
C LEU A 115 8.23 5.10 10.10
N GLN A 116 8.13 4.93 11.42
CA GLN A 116 9.24 4.46 12.23
C GLN A 116 9.68 3.06 11.79
N ARG A 117 8.74 2.12 11.59
CA ARG A 117 9.06 0.77 11.12
C ARG A 117 9.73 0.78 9.74
N ALA A 118 9.25 1.59 8.81
CA ALA A 118 9.84 1.72 7.48
C ALA A 118 11.28 2.26 7.54
N ARG A 119 11.53 3.25 8.40
CA ARG A 119 12.87 3.82 8.62
C ARG A 119 13.83 2.81 9.24
N ASP A 120 13.36 2.05 10.23
CA ASP A 120 14.18 1.00 10.86
C ASP A 120 14.51 -0.12 9.87
N THR A 121 13.57 -0.46 8.98
CA THR A 121 13.80 -1.40 7.87
C THR A 121 14.89 -0.90 6.93
N VAL A 122 14.78 0.34 6.44
CA VAL A 122 15.77 0.95 5.55
C VAL A 122 17.15 1.06 6.22
N ARG A 123 17.19 1.42 7.51
CA ARG A 123 18.43 1.45 8.28
C ARG A 123 19.06 0.05 8.35
N SER A 124 18.28 -0.97 8.70
CA SER A 124 18.77 -2.34 8.89
C SER A 124 19.20 -2.99 7.58
N HIS A 125 18.46 -2.78 6.49
CA HIS A 125 18.70 -3.46 5.22
C HIS A 125 19.73 -2.74 4.35
N LEU A 126 19.76 -1.40 4.39
CA LEU A 126 20.53 -0.57 3.46
C LEU A 126 21.61 0.29 4.13
N GLY A 127 21.68 0.28 5.47
CA GLY A 127 22.66 1.08 6.22
C GLY A 127 22.39 2.59 6.19
N ILE A 128 21.25 3.03 5.67
CA ILE A 128 20.89 4.46 5.59
C ILE A 128 20.42 4.94 6.96
N THR A 129 21.29 5.64 7.69
CA THR A 129 21.06 6.07 9.08
C THR A 129 20.48 7.47 9.21
N GLN A 130 20.65 8.31 8.20
CA GLN A 130 20.18 9.69 8.19
C GLN A 130 18.65 9.80 8.20
N ASN A 131 18.12 10.96 8.60
CA ASN A 131 16.69 11.23 8.52
C ASN A 131 16.27 11.47 7.06
N PRO A 132 15.09 10.99 6.64
CA PRO A 132 14.56 11.35 5.33
C PRO A 132 14.23 12.86 5.28
N LEU A 133 14.50 13.50 4.15
CA LEU A 133 14.09 14.87 3.83
C LEU A 133 12.57 14.99 3.76
N ARG A 134 11.91 13.96 3.23
CA ARG A 134 10.46 13.87 3.11
C ARG A 134 10.00 12.44 3.30
N ALA A 135 8.85 12.27 3.94
CA ALA A 135 8.19 10.98 4.07
C ALA A 135 6.71 11.11 3.76
N ILE A 136 6.15 10.11 3.07
CA ILE A 136 4.71 9.98 2.82
C ILE A 136 4.31 8.59 3.28
N VAL A 137 3.31 8.51 4.14
CA VAL A 137 2.76 7.25 4.64
C VAL A 137 1.35 7.09 4.10
N LYS A 138 1.06 5.95 3.48
CA LYS A 138 -0.30 5.63 3.02
C LYS A 138 -0.68 4.21 3.37
N VAL A 139 -1.77 4.06 4.13
CA VAL A 139 -2.41 2.76 4.36
C VAL A 139 -3.46 2.52 3.28
N HIS A 140 -3.24 1.49 2.47
CA HIS A 140 -4.21 0.95 1.53
C HIS A 140 -5.01 -0.13 2.23
N LYS A 141 -6.23 0.24 2.62
CA LYS A 141 -7.11 -0.58 3.45
C LYS A 141 -7.94 -1.52 2.58
N VAL A 142 -8.17 -2.73 3.08
CA VAL A 142 -9.19 -3.63 2.51
C VAL A 142 -10.53 -2.90 2.49
N SER A 143 -11.18 -2.88 1.33
CA SER A 143 -12.47 -2.19 1.16
C SER A 143 -13.55 -2.83 2.02
N LYS A 144 -13.87 -2.21 3.16
CA LYS A 144 -15.04 -2.52 3.98
C LYS A 144 -16.28 -1.76 3.48
N GLY A 145 -16.79 -2.10 2.30
CA GLY A 145 -18.12 -1.64 1.86
C GLY A 145 -18.28 -0.17 1.49
N PHE A 146 -18.87 0.07 0.33
CA PHE A 146 -19.35 1.36 -0.15
C PHE A 146 -20.53 1.86 0.71
N ILE A 147 -20.29 2.68 1.74
CA ILE A 147 -21.32 3.61 2.25
C ILE A 147 -20.95 5.07 1.98
N SER A 148 -19.66 5.42 1.84
CA SER A 148 -19.26 6.83 1.67
C SER A 148 -19.10 7.30 0.22
N VAL A 149 -18.92 6.40 -0.75
CA VAL A 149 -18.64 6.80 -2.15
C VAL A 149 -19.92 7.13 -2.92
N VAL A 150 -21.06 6.50 -2.59
CA VAL A 150 -22.36 6.82 -3.25
C VAL A 150 -22.81 8.24 -2.92
N ASN A 151 -22.51 8.75 -1.72
CA ASN A 151 -22.85 10.12 -1.33
C ASN A 151 -22.02 11.20 -2.05
N ARG A 152 -20.90 10.87 -2.70
CA ARG A 152 -20.13 11.84 -3.51
C ARG A 152 -20.58 11.95 -4.96
N LEU A 153 -21.38 11.00 -5.44
CA LEU A 153 -21.89 10.99 -6.82
C LEU A 153 -23.32 11.55 -6.94
N GLN A 154 -23.92 12.00 -5.83
CA GLN A 154 -25.23 12.66 -5.81
C GLN A 154 -25.18 14.17 -5.54
N VAL A 155 -23.99 14.78 -5.58
CA VAL A 155 -23.86 16.25 -5.60
C VAL A 155 -23.22 16.65 -6.93
N LYS A 156 -24.06 16.70 -7.96
CA LYS A 156 -24.05 17.68 -9.05
C LYS A 156 -25.38 17.58 -9.81
#